data_AF-A0A410UQ70-F1
#
_entry.id   AF-A0A410UQ70-F1
#
_cell.length_a   1.000
_cell.length_b   1.000
_cell.length_c   1.000
_cell.angle_alpha   90.00
_cell.angle_beta   90.00
_cell.angle_gamma   90.00
#
_symmetry.space_group_name_H-M   'P 1'
#
loop_
_entity.id
_entity.type
_entity.pdbx_description
1 polymer ?
#
loop_
_entity_poly.entity_id
_entity_poly.type
_entity_poly.pdbx_seq_one_letter_code
_entity_poly.pdbx_strand_id
1 'polypeptide(L)'
;MSKSQSGATTVEFALSLLVFLTFMLGITDFSRMLFTWNAANEATRLGARYAVVCSDAATPGAVLAKIQALLPQVSAVDLAWAPLNCTPANCEGVTVRIPPGALNYQWISPITGLSAQVFPMPTFSTYLPREIMRQDPNSNTICS
;
A
#
# COMPACT_ATOMS: atom_id res chain seq x y z
N MET A 1 20.23 50.50 15.51
CA MET A 1 19.00 49.71 15.66
C MET A 1 18.93 49.23 17.11
N SER A 2 17.84 49.52 17.83
CA SER A 2 17.73 49.13 19.25
C SER A 2 17.58 47.61 19.38
N LYS A 3 18.17 47.02 20.43
CA LYS A 3 18.13 45.56 20.67
C LYS A 3 16.70 44.98 20.70
N SER A 4 15.69 45.78 21.07
CA SER A 4 14.29 45.34 21.08
C SER A 4 13.73 45.10 19.68
N GLN A 5 14.16 45.87 18.66
CA GLN A 5 13.68 45.69 17.29
C GLN A 5 14.23 44.41 16.65
N SER A 6 15.50 44.07 16.89
CA SER A 6 16.07 42.80 16.39
C SER A 6 15.45 41.56 17.07
N GLY A 7 15.05 41.68 18.34
CA GLY A 7 14.32 40.61 19.04
C GLY A 7 12.92 40.39 18.45
N ALA A 8 12.17 41.47 18.20
CA ALA A 8 10.84 41.41 17.62
C ALA A 8 10.83 40.78 16.21
N THR A 9 11.75 41.17 15.33
CA THR A 9 11.84 40.61 13.97
C THR A 9 12.17 39.11 13.97
N THR A 10 12.93 38.65 14.98
CA THR A 10 13.25 37.22 15.12
C THR A 10 12.02 36.40 15.48
N VAL A 11 11.15 36.93 16.35
CA VAL A 11 9.89 36.26 16.75
C VAL A 11 8.88 36.23 15.61
N GLU A 12 8.72 37.33 14.87
CA GLU A 12 7.83 37.40 13.70
C GLU A 12 8.25 36.41 12.61
N PHE A 13 9.55 36.30 12.35
CA PHE A 13 10.09 35.32 11.42
C PHE A 13 9.86 33.88 11.91
N ALA A 14 10.10 33.60 13.20
CA ALA A 14 9.88 32.28 13.77
C ALA A 14 8.41 31.84 13.66
N LEU A 15 7.45 32.74 13.94
CA LEU A 15 6.03 32.44 13.81
C LEU A 15 5.65 32.15 12.34
N SER A 16 6.14 32.97 11.41
CA SER A 16 5.88 32.80 9.97
C SER A 16 6.46 31.49 9.45
N LEU A 17 7.68 31.15 9.88
CA LEU A 17 8.37 29.91 9.52
C LEU A 17 7.62 28.68 10.05
N LEU A 18 7.09 28.72 11.28
CA LEU A 18 6.30 27.63 11.84
C LEU A 18 5.05 27.35 10.99
N VAL A 19 4.32 28.40 10.61
CA VAL A 19 3.13 28.27 9.75
C VAL A 19 3.52 27.74 8.37
N PHE A 20 4.59 28.26 7.77
CA PHE A 20 5.07 27.81 6.47
C PHE A 20 5.47 26.33 6.46
N LEU A 21 6.29 25.90 7.43
CA LEU A 21 6.72 24.50 7.56
C LEU A 21 5.55 23.56 7.81
N THR A 22 4.54 24.02 8.56
CA THR A 22 3.30 23.28 8.82
C THR A 22 2.58 22.94 7.51
N PHE A 23 2.36 23.93 6.65
CA PHE A 23 1.73 23.71 5.35
C PHE A 23 2.58 22.87 4.42
N MET A 24 3.90 23.12 4.35
CA MET A 24 4.80 22.37 3.48
C MET A 24 4.83 20.88 3.84
N LEU A 25 4.97 20.54 5.12
CA LEU A 25 4.96 19.16 5.60
C LEU A 25 3.60 18.50 5.40
N GLY A 26 2.51 19.24 5.65
CA GLY A 26 1.15 18.76 5.39
C GLY A 26 0.94 18.36 3.92
N ILE A 27 1.28 19.24 2.98
CA ILE A 27 1.16 18.94 1.53
C ILE A 27 2.01 17.73 1.13
N THR A 28 3.22 17.62 1.69
CA THR A 28 4.12 16.49 1.41
C THR A 28 3.51 15.16 1.87
N ASP A 29 2.89 15.14 3.06
CA ASP A 29 2.22 13.94 3.56
C ASP A 29 0.99 13.56 2.72
N PHE A 30 0.14 14.52 2.34
CA PHE A 30 -1.01 14.24 1.48
C PHE A 30 -0.57 13.70 0.10
N SER A 31 0.52 14.24 -0.45
CA SER A 31 1.08 13.78 -1.73
C SER A 31 1.55 12.33 -1.63
N ARG A 32 2.26 11.97 -0.55
CA ARG A 32 2.71 10.60 -0.28
C ARG A 32 1.55 9.65 -0.05
N MET A 33 0.52 10.08 0.68
CA MET A 33 -0.70 9.29 0.90
C MET A 33 -1.38 8.94 -0.43
N LEU A 34 -1.62 9.92 -1.30
CA LEU A 34 -2.23 9.69 -2.62
C LEU A 34 -1.35 8.81 -3.52
N PHE A 35 -0.02 8.97 -3.43
CA PHE A 35 0.90 8.07 -4.13
C PHE A 35 0.75 6.63 -3.65
N THR A 36 0.68 6.38 -2.33
CA THR A 36 0.48 5.03 -1.79
C THR A 36 -0.85 4.40 -2.19
N TRP A 37 -1.91 5.20 -2.34
CA TRP A 37 -3.21 4.74 -2.84
C TRP A 37 -3.08 4.19 -4.27
N ASN A 38 -2.48 4.97 -5.17
CA ASN A 38 -2.27 4.53 -6.55
C ASN A 38 -1.33 3.32 -6.64
N ALA A 39 -0.28 3.30 -5.83
CA ALA A 39 0.63 2.17 -5.75
C ALA A 39 -0.08 0.90 -5.24
N ALA A 40 -1.00 1.01 -4.26
CA ALA A 40 -1.76 -0.14 -3.76
C ALA A 40 -2.70 -0.74 -4.82
N ASN A 41 -3.36 0.11 -5.63
CA ASN A 41 -4.13 -0.34 -6.79
C ASN A 41 -3.25 -1.13 -7.78
N GLU A 42 -2.08 -0.58 -8.11
CA GLU A 42 -1.17 -1.26 -9.05
C GLU A 42 -0.60 -2.55 -8.47
N ALA A 43 -0.25 -2.56 -7.19
CA ALA A 43 0.28 -3.73 -6.52
C ALA A 43 -0.73 -4.87 -6.44
N THR A 44 -2.02 -4.58 -6.18
CA THR A 44 -3.07 -5.62 -6.23
C THR A 44 -3.27 -6.16 -7.64
N ARG A 45 -3.17 -5.31 -8.68
CA ARG A 45 -3.22 -5.75 -10.08
C ARG A 45 -2.05 -6.68 -10.43
N LEU A 46 -0.84 -6.33 -10.01
CA LEU A 46 0.35 -7.17 -10.21
C LEU A 46 0.29 -8.47 -9.41
N GLY A 47 -0.17 -8.40 -8.16
CA GLY A 47 -0.42 -9.57 -7.32
C GLY A 47 -1.45 -10.50 -7.95
N ALA A 48 -2.53 -9.97 -8.53
CA ALA A 48 -3.54 -10.76 -9.23
C ALA A 48 -2.99 -11.44 -10.47
N ARG A 49 -2.20 -10.73 -11.30
CA ARG A 49 -1.53 -11.32 -12.48
C ARG A 49 -0.57 -12.45 -12.10
N TYR A 50 0.15 -12.30 -11.00
CA TYR A 50 0.98 -13.39 -10.49
C TYR A 50 0.13 -14.52 -9.91
N ALA A 51 -0.94 -14.21 -9.20
CA ALA A 51 -1.80 -15.20 -8.56
C ALA A 51 -2.51 -16.11 -9.57
N VAL A 52 -2.99 -15.58 -10.70
CA VAL A 52 -3.67 -16.38 -11.72
C VAL A 52 -2.78 -17.42 -12.39
N VAL A 53 -1.48 -17.14 -12.51
CA VAL A 53 -0.49 -18.02 -13.14
C VAL A 53 0.14 -18.97 -12.11
N CYS A 54 0.55 -18.42 -10.97
CA CYS A 54 1.52 -19.05 -10.08
C CYS A 54 0.98 -19.44 -8.70
N SER A 55 -0.10 -18.81 -8.22
CA SER A 55 -0.59 -19.09 -6.86
C SER A 55 -1.49 -20.31 -6.86
N ASP A 56 -1.25 -21.21 -5.91
CA ASP A 56 -2.23 -22.20 -5.52
C ASP A 56 -3.09 -21.62 -4.38
N ALA A 57 -4.30 -22.14 -4.18
CA ALA A 57 -5.19 -21.68 -3.12
C ALA A 57 -4.61 -21.84 -1.70
N ALA A 58 -3.54 -22.64 -1.54
CA ALA A 58 -2.92 -22.98 -0.27
C ALA A 58 -1.73 -22.08 0.15
N THR A 59 -1.21 -21.19 -0.71
CA THR A 59 0.06 -20.48 -0.43
C THR A 59 0.03 -18.97 -0.79
N PRO A 60 -0.62 -18.11 0.01
CA PRO A 60 -0.67 -16.67 -0.24
C PRO A 60 0.69 -15.95 -0.11
N GLY A 61 1.69 -16.58 0.51
CA GLY A 61 2.98 -15.95 0.83
C GLY A 61 3.76 -15.42 -0.37
N ALA A 62 3.70 -16.13 -1.51
CA ALA A 62 4.39 -15.67 -2.73
C ALA A 62 3.71 -14.43 -3.35
N VAL A 63 2.37 -14.36 -3.31
CA VAL A 63 1.62 -13.19 -3.76
C VAL A 63 1.92 -11.99 -2.86
N LEU A 64 1.96 -12.20 -1.54
CA LEU A 64 2.35 -11.17 -0.58
C LEU A 64 3.76 -10.63 -0.88
N ALA A 65 4.74 -11.49 -1.14
CA ALA A 65 6.10 -11.07 -1.47
C ALA A 65 6.16 -10.21 -2.74
N LYS A 66 5.36 -10.54 -3.77
CA LYS A 66 5.27 -9.71 -5.00
C LYS A 66 4.62 -8.35 -4.73
N ILE A 67 3.60 -8.29 -3.88
CA ILE A 67 2.98 -7.03 -3.46
C ILE A 67 3.95 -6.20 -2.61
N GLN A 68 4.70 -6.83 -1.72
CA GLN A 68 5.70 -6.20 -0.85
C GLN A 68 6.88 -5.61 -1.62
N ALA A 69 7.19 -6.11 -2.82
CA ALA A 69 8.20 -5.51 -3.69
C ALA A 69 7.82 -4.08 -4.13
N LEU A 70 6.53 -3.72 -4.12
CA LEU A 70 6.05 -2.37 -4.39
C LEU A 70 5.62 -1.61 -3.14
N LEU A 71 4.95 -2.30 -2.20
CA LEU A 71 4.53 -1.73 -0.93
C LEU A 71 5.06 -2.59 0.22
N PRO A 72 6.29 -2.35 0.70
CA PRO A 72 6.89 -3.15 1.76
C PRO A 72 6.15 -3.05 3.10
N GLN A 73 5.35 -2.00 3.28
CA GLN A 73 4.53 -1.80 4.48
C GLN A 73 3.25 -2.67 4.54
N VAL A 74 2.95 -3.48 3.53
CA VAL A 74 1.78 -4.39 3.54
C VAL A 74 2.09 -5.62 4.41
N SER A 75 1.26 -5.87 5.41
CA SER A 75 1.42 -6.99 6.35
C SER A 75 0.66 -8.26 5.98
N ALA A 76 -0.43 -8.15 5.21
CA ALA A 76 -1.28 -9.27 4.84
C ALA A 76 -1.99 -9.03 3.50
N VAL A 77 -2.37 -10.14 2.84
CA VAL A 77 -3.13 -10.17 1.59
C VAL A 77 -4.15 -11.30 1.68
N ASP A 78 -5.37 -11.04 1.26
CA ASP A 78 -6.44 -12.03 1.15
C ASP A 78 -6.57 -12.49 -0.31
N LEU A 79 -6.65 -13.81 -0.50
CA LEU A 79 -6.93 -14.43 -1.79
C LEU A 79 -8.30 -15.08 -1.73
N ALA A 80 -9.28 -14.53 -2.47
CA ALA A 80 -10.60 -15.13 -2.61
C ALA A 80 -10.72 -15.78 -3.98
N TRP A 81 -10.68 -17.11 -4.01
CA TRP A 81 -10.82 -17.90 -5.23
C TRP A 81 -12.29 -18.17 -5.54
N ALA A 82 -12.62 -18.15 -6.84
CA ALA A 82 -13.94 -18.47 -7.35
C ALA A 82 -13.89 -19.72 -8.25
N PRO A 83 -14.82 -20.68 -8.08
CA PRO A 83 -15.85 -20.78 -7.04
C PRO A 83 -15.26 -21.11 -5.64
N LEU A 84 -16.04 -20.90 -4.57
CA LEU A 84 -15.61 -21.18 -3.19
C LEU A 84 -15.15 -22.65 -3.05
N ASN A 85 -14.04 -22.87 -2.34
CA ASN A 85 -13.40 -24.18 -2.17
C ASN A 85 -12.98 -24.86 -3.48
N CYS A 86 -12.59 -24.08 -4.49
CA CYS A 86 -12.03 -24.63 -5.71
C CYS A 86 -10.66 -25.30 -5.48
N THR A 87 -10.38 -26.30 -6.29
CA THR A 87 -9.07 -26.95 -6.42
C THR A 87 -8.29 -26.30 -7.57
N PRO A 88 -6.96 -26.50 -7.66
CA PRO A 88 -6.16 -26.03 -8.79
C PRO A 88 -6.62 -26.55 -10.17
N ALA A 89 -7.61 -27.45 -10.25
CA ALA A 89 -8.17 -27.93 -11.50
C ALA A 89 -9.44 -27.18 -11.95
N ASN A 90 -10.19 -26.56 -11.03
CA ASN A 90 -11.52 -25.99 -11.31
C ASN A 90 -11.69 -24.53 -10.87
N CYS A 91 -10.64 -23.88 -10.36
CA CYS A 91 -10.70 -22.44 -10.08
C CYS A 91 -10.79 -21.65 -11.39
N GLU A 92 -11.81 -20.79 -11.49
CA GLU A 92 -12.08 -19.93 -12.65
C GLU A 92 -11.40 -18.56 -12.52
N GLY A 93 -11.16 -18.09 -11.30
CA GLY A 93 -10.55 -16.79 -11.07
C GLY A 93 -10.16 -16.56 -9.62
N VAL A 94 -9.41 -15.47 -9.40
CA VAL A 94 -8.93 -15.05 -8.08
C VAL A 94 -9.16 -13.55 -7.88
N THR A 95 -9.66 -13.21 -6.70
CA THR A 95 -9.68 -11.84 -6.22
C THR A 95 -8.55 -11.66 -5.22
N VAL A 96 -7.59 -10.80 -5.53
CA VAL A 96 -6.52 -10.43 -4.61
C VAL A 96 -6.93 -9.14 -3.91
N ARG A 97 -6.94 -9.15 -2.58
CA ARG A 97 -7.34 -8.02 -1.76
C ARG A 97 -6.30 -7.68 -0.70
N ILE A 98 -6.07 -6.40 -0.47
CA ILE A 98 -5.38 -5.91 0.74
C ILE A 98 -6.46 -5.69 1.82
N PRO A 99 -6.44 -6.46 2.93
CA PRO A 99 -7.43 -6.32 3.99
C PRO A 99 -7.34 -4.97 4.69
N PRO A 100 -8.43 -4.50 5.31
CA PRO A 100 -8.39 -3.28 6.11
C PRO A 100 -7.39 -3.44 7.26
N GLY A 101 -6.55 -2.44 7.48
CA GLY A 101 -5.51 -2.44 8.52
C GLY A 101 -4.23 -3.21 8.18
N ALA A 102 -4.19 -3.92 7.04
CA ALA A 102 -2.94 -4.54 6.54
C ALA A 102 -1.97 -3.53 5.92
N LEU A 103 -2.44 -2.31 5.69
CA LEU A 103 -1.67 -1.20 5.16
C LEU A 103 -2.02 0.06 5.96
N ASN A 104 -1.04 0.56 6.72
CA ASN A 104 -1.22 1.71 7.62
C ASN A 104 -0.32 2.86 7.16
N TYR A 105 -0.90 4.04 6.96
CA TYR A 105 -0.14 5.23 6.59
C TYR A 105 0.52 5.84 7.83
N GLN A 106 1.83 6.06 7.77
CA GLN A 106 2.57 6.77 8.80
C GLN A 106 2.85 8.21 8.33
N TRP A 107 2.29 9.16 9.06
CA TRP A 107 2.50 10.59 8.83
C TRP A 107 3.88 11.01 9.32
N ILE A 108 4.57 11.86 8.55
CA ILE A 108 5.85 12.45 8.96
C ILE A 108 5.62 13.76 9.71
N SER A 109 4.56 14.50 9.38
CA SER A 109 4.28 15.80 9.98
C SER A 109 3.87 15.69 11.47
N PRO A 110 4.43 16.55 12.34
CA PRO A 110 4.06 16.59 13.77
C PRO A 110 2.62 17.04 14.01
N ILE A 111 1.98 17.69 13.02
CA ILE A 111 0.62 18.25 13.11
C ILE A 111 -0.41 17.14 13.33
N THR A 112 -0.24 16.03 12.60
CA THR A 112 -1.10 14.86 12.76
C THR A 112 -0.67 14.03 13.96
N GLY A 113 0.61 14.05 14.37
CA GLY A 113 1.12 13.31 15.54
C GLY A 113 0.43 13.60 16.89
N LEU A 114 -0.29 14.72 17.03
CA LEU A 114 -1.10 15.04 18.22
C LEU A 114 -2.53 14.47 18.17
N SER A 115 -2.99 13.95 17.03
CA SER A 115 -4.34 13.39 16.83
C SER A 115 -4.41 12.15 15.92
N ALA A 116 -3.27 11.60 15.48
CA ALA A 116 -3.18 10.55 14.47
C ALA A 116 -3.60 9.19 15.02
N GLN A 117 -4.91 9.03 15.15
CA GLN A 117 -5.56 7.75 14.97
C GLN A 117 -5.22 7.30 13.55
N VAL A 118 -4.52 6.17 13.45
CA VAL A 118 -4.18 5.47 12.20
C VAL A 118 -5.35 5.59 11.24
N PHE A 119 -5.23 6.37 10.16
CA PHE A 119 -6.29 6.46 9.16
C PHE A 119 -6.26 5.14 8.40
N PRO A 120 -7.28 4.27 8.55
CA PRO A 120 -7.28 2.99 7.88
C PRO A 120 -7.36 3.25 6.39
N MET A 121 -6.40 2.74 5.62
CA MET A 121 -6.48 2.84 4.18
C MET A 121 -7.71 2.06 3.67
N PRO A 122 -8.36 2.53 2.59
CA PRO A 122 -9.46 1.80 1.99
C PRO A 122 -8.99 0.44 1.49
N THR A 123 -9.92 -0.49 1.32
CA THR A 123 -9.61 -1.82 0.79
C THR A 123 -9.34 -1.75 -0.70
N PHE A 124 -8.27 -2.40 -1.14
CA PHE A 124 -7.89 -2.52 -2.54
C PHE A 124 -8.09 -3.95 -3.00
N SER A 125 -8.79 -4.15 -4.11
CA SER A 125 -9.00 -5.49 -4.66
C SER A 125 -9.00 -5.50 -6.18
N THR A 126 -8.41 -6.53 -6.76
CA THR A 126 -8.45 -6.79 -8.21
C THR A 126 -8.83 -8.25 -8.46
N TYR A 127 -9.80 -8.47 -9.36
CA TYR A 127 -10.22 -9.79 -9.83
C TYR A 127 -9.65 -10.05 -11.22
N LEU A 128 -9.01 -11.20 -11.42
CA LEU A 128 -8.63 -11.71 -12.73
C LEU A 128 -9.09 -13.17 -12.89
N PRO A 129 -9.49 -13.58 -14.11
CA PRO A 129 -9.75 -14.98 -14.43
C PRO A 129 -8.43 -15.77 -14.45
N ARG A 130 -8.51 -17.06 -14.19
CA ARG A 130 -7.34 -17.91 -14.08
C ARG A 130 -6.75 -18.21 -15.46
N GLU A 131 -5.48 -17.86 -15.63
CA GLU A 131 -4.69 -18.18 -16.82
C GLU A 131 -3.83 -19.40 -16.49
N ILE A 132 -4.27 -20.59 -16.92
CA ILE A 132 -3.71 -21.88 -16.51
C ILE A 132 -2.27 -22.04 -17.04
N MET A 133 -1.27 -22.08 -16.15
CA MET A 133 0.15 -22.33 -16.51
C MET A 133 0.90 -23.27 -15.54
N ARG A 134 0.39 -23.54 -14.33
CA ARG A 134 1.03 -24.44 -13.34
C ARG A 134 0.69 -25.93 -13.53
N GLN A 135 0.12 -26.30 -14.68
CA GLN A 135 -0.18 -27.71 -15.00
C GLN A 135 0.95 -28.42 -15.75
N ASP A 136 2.00 -27.72 -16.21
CA ASP A 136 3.12 -28.36 -16.88
C ASP A 136 4.09 -28.98 -15.87
N PRO A 137 4.23 -30.33 -15.83
CA PRO A 137 5.04 -31.02 -14.82
C PRO A 137 6.55 -30.74 -14.90
N ASN A 138 7.02 -30.06 -15.95
CA ASN A 138 8.44 -29.91 -16.29
C ASN A 138 8.96 -28.46 -16.22
N SER A 139 8.14 -27.48 -15.82
CA SER A 139 8.54 -26.06 -15.84
C SER A 139 8.06 -25.29 -14.61
N ASN A 140 8.91 -25.21 -13.58
CA ASN A 140 8.69 -24.40 -12.39
C ASN A 140 9.35 -23.00 -12.46
N THR A 141 10.02 -22.66 -13.57
CA THR A 141 10.88 -21.48 -13.69
C THR A 141 10.12 -20.15 -13.81
N ILE A 142 8.82 -20.18 -14.10
CA ILE A 142 8.01 -18.96 -14.31
C ILE A 142 7.56 -18.35 -12.97
N CYS A 143 7.54 -19.15 -11.90
CA CYS A 143 6.93 -18.80 -10.62
C CYS A 143 7.91 -18.71 -9.45
N SER A 144 9.20 -18.98 -9.68
CA SER A 144 10.31 -18.80 -8.72
C SER A 144 10.71 -17.33 -8.54
#